data_AF-A0A0J8GTK7-F1
#
_entry.id   AF-A0A0J8GTK7-F1
#
_cell.length_a   1.000
_cell.length_b   1.000
_cell.length_c   1.000
_cell.angle_alpha   90.00
_cell.angle_beta   90.00
_cell.angle_gamma   90.00
#
_symmetry.space_group_name_H-M   'P 1'
#
loop_
_entity.id
_entity.type
_entity.pdbx_description
1 polymer ?
#
loop_
_entity_poly.entity_id
_entity_poly.type
_entity_poly.pdbx_seq_one_letter_code
_entity_poly.pdbx_strand_id
1 'polypeptide(L)'
;MCDIAIEHAHSLQNLMKIGNCTSAISLLRLQFDALTRSVWLLWGASEKKVERIMQNLSINTANADNGLPSHVEMIKQIDGKAPAEATRMLTEFRDVTWKASSSYVHGGIHAMKRHGEGYPLQLLEQILVNSNGLVMLSAVHLATMTGNMHVLNDITRIRDTYRNILPKLNFK
;
A
#
# COMPACT_ATOMS: atom_id res chain seq x y z
N MET A 1 7.31 6.13 6.12
CA MET A 1 6.55 5.66 4.94
C MET A 1 5.51 4.60 5.32
N CYS A 2 5.86 3.55 6.08
CA CYS A 2 4.85 2.63 6.63
C CYS A 2 3.79 3.32 7.50
N ASP A 3 4.16 4.31 8.31
CA ASP A 3 3.16 5.06 9.10
C ASP A 3 2.14 5.77 8.21
N ILE A 4 2.58 6.36 7.09
CA ILE A 4 1.71 6.99 6.09
C ILE A 4 0.78 5.94 5.46
N ALA A 5 1.30 4.75 5.13
CA ALA A 5 0.47 3.66 4.62
C ALA A 5 -0.61 3.23 5.63
N ILE A 6 -0.27 3.15 6.92
CA ILE A 6 -1.21 2.83 8.00
C ILE A 6 -2.23 3.96 8.19
N GLU A 7 -1.81 5.22 8.13
CA GLU A 7 -2.70 6.39 8.19
C GLU A 7 -3.71 6.39 7.04
N HIS A 8 -3.29 6.09 5.82
CA HIS A 8 -4.18 5.94 4.67
C HIS A 8 -5.20 4.81 4.87
N ALA A 9 -4.81 3.70 5.49
CA ALA A 9 -5.72 2.61 5.83
C ALA A 9 -6.80 3.04 6.84
N HIS A 10 -6.40 3.73 7.91
CA HIS A 10 -7.33 4.27 8.89
C HIS A 10 -8.29 5.28 8.26
N SER A 11 -7.76 6.18 7.44
CA SER A 11 -8.54 7.19 6.73
C SER A 11 -9.53 6.56 5.75
N LEU A 12 -9.13 5.51 5.03
CA LEU A 12 -9.99 4.73 4.15
C LEU A 12 -11.19 4.17 4.91
N GLN A 13 -10.95 3.51 6.05
CA GLN A 13 -12.03 2.93 6.86
C GLN A 13 -12.98 4.01 7.39
N ASN A 14 -12.46 5.16 7.84
CA ASN A 14 -13.28 6.27 8.31
C ASN A 14 -14.15 6.88 7.21
N LEU A 15 -13.59 7.05 6.01
CA LEU A 15 -14.35 7.54 4.86
C LEU A 15 -15.44 6.55 4.43
N MET A 16 -15.16 5.25 4.46
CA MET A 16 -16.18 4.23 4.19
C MET A 16 -17.33 4.28 5.21
N LYS A 17 -17.02 4.47 6.50
CA LYS A 17 -18.04 4.55 7.56
C LYS A 17 -19.04 5.70 7.35
N ILE A 18 -18.59 6.82 6.78
CA ILE A 18 -19.46 7.98 6.50
C ILE A 18 -20.03 7.98 5.08
N GLY A 19 -19.84 6.90 4.31
CA GLY A 19 -20.38 6.76 2.96
C GLY A 19 -19.53 7.40 1.85
N ASN A 20 -18.38 8.00 2.17
CA ASN A 20 -17.47 8.64 1.22
C ASN A 20 -16.60 7.62 0.46
N CYS A 21 -17.25 6.65 -0.19
CA CYS A 21 -16.63 5.47 -0.78
C CYS A 21 -15.66 5.81 -1.91
N THR A 22 -15.97 6.80 -2.75
CA THR A 22 -15.08 7.24 -3.84
C THR A 22 -13.72 7.68 -3.31
N SER A 23 -13.72 8.57 -2.31
CA SER A 23 -12.50 9.06 -1.68
C SER A 23 -11.78 7.95 -0.91
N ALA A 24 -12.53 7.05 -0.25
CA ALA A 24 -11.95 5.90 0.44
C ALA A 24 -11.17 4.99 -0.52
N ILE A 25 -11.74 4.68 -1.69
CA ILE A 25 -11.08 3.83 -2.70
C ILE A 25 -9.78 4.47 -3.20
N SER A 26 -9.73 5.79 -3.34
CA SER A 26 -8.52 6.52 -3.71
C SER A 26 -7.38 6.33 -2.70
N LEU A 27 -7.71 6.25 -1.40
CA LEU A 27 -6.71 6.07 -0.36
C LEU A 27 -6.04 4.69 -0.40
N LEU A 28 -6.70 3.66 -0.95
CA LEU A 28 -6.06 2.35 -1.13
C LEU A 28 -4.83 2.46 -2.05
N ARG A 29 -4.91 3.30 -3.09
CA ARG A 29 -3.79 3.56 -4.00
C ARG A 29 -2.66 4.29 -3.29
N LEU A 30 -2.97 5.34 -2.53
CA LEU A 30 -1.96 6.08 -1.78
C LEU A 30 -1.28 5.20 -0.73
N GLN A 31 -2.05 4.33 -0.07
CA GLN A 31 -1.54 3.31 0.85
C GLN A 31 -0.54 2.38 0.14
N PHE A 32 -0.91 1.87 -1.03
CA PHE A 32 -0.05 1.01 -1.85
C PHE A 32 1.24 1.73 -2.28
N ASP A 33 1.14 2.97 -2.75
CA ASP A 33 2.29 3.76 -3.20
C ASP A 33 3.25 4.03 -2.05
N ALA A 34 2.74 4.42 -0.87
CA ALA A 34 3.54 4.67 0.32
C ALA A 34 4.28 3.41 0.79
N LEU A 35 3.60 2.25 0.82
CA LEU A 35 4.22 0.99 1.22
C LEU A 35 5.25 0.51 0.20
N THR A 36 4.93 0.56 -1.10
CA THR A 36 5.87 0.19 -2.17
C THR A 36 7.16 1.00 -2.08
N ARG A 37 7.04 2.31 -1.84
CA ARG A 37 8.20 3.18 -1.62
C ARG A 37 8.98 2.80 -0.37
N SER A 38 8.31 2.43 0.73
CA SER A 38 8.99 1.96 1.95
C SER A 38 9.82 0.70 1.69
N VAL A 39 9.22 -0.32 1.05
CA VAL A 39 9.90 -1.57 0.72
C VAL A 39 11.08 -1.33 -0.22
N TRP A 40 10.87 -0.49 -1.23
CA TRP A 40 11.92 -0.09 -2.16
C TRP A 40 13.06 0.66 -1.48
N LEU A 41 12.79 1.55 -0.54
CA LEU A 41 13.84 2.27 0.19
C LEU A 41 14.78 1.32 0.95
N LEU A 42 14.25 0.23 1.50
CA LEU A 42 15.05 -0.73 2.25
C LEU A 42 15.84 -1.69 1.34
N TRP A 43 15.24 -2.15 0.24
CA TRP A 43 15.79 -3.29 -0.52
C TRP A 43 16.23 -2.95 -1.96
N GLY A 44 15.73 -1.84 -2.53
CA GLY A 44 15.91 -1.52 -3.95
C GLY A 44 16.61 -0.20 -4.23
N ALA A 45 16.52 0.77 -3.32
CA ALA A 45 17.11 2.09 -3.47
C ALA A 45 18.64 2.05 -3.31
N SER A 46 19.33 2.92 -4.05
CA SER A 46 20.75 3.21 -3.76
C SER A 46 20.86 4.15 -2.57
N GLU A 47 21.99 4.13 -1.86
CA GLU A 47 22.27 5.03 -0.74
C GLU A 47 22.02 6.50 -1.12
N LYS A 48 22.53 6.94 -2.28
CA LYS A 48 22.28 8.30 -2.82
C LYS A 48 20.79 8.65 -2.92
N LYS A 49 19.93 7.68 -3.28
CA LYS A 49 18.47 7.91 -3.37
C LYS A 49 17.83 7.94 -1.98
N VAL A 50 18.31 7.12 -1.04
CA VAL A 50 17.87 7.15 0.36
C VAL A 50 18.21 8.50 0.99
N GLU A 51 19.48 8.93 0.89
CA GLU A 51 19.95 10.23 1.36
C GLU A 51 19.13 11.39 0.79
N ARG A 52 18.81 11.32 -0.51
CA ARG A 52 18.01 12.34 -1.20
C ARG A 52 16.61 12.49 -0.61
N ILE A 53 15.96 11.39 -0.21
CA ILE A 53 14.64 11.42 0.44
C ILE A 53 14.73 11.89 1.90
N MET A 54 15.87 11.64 2.57
CA MET A 54 16.06 11.98 3.97
C MET A 54 16.57 13.40 4.21
N GLN A 55 16.71 14.21 3.15
CA GLN A 55 17.06 15.61 3.28
C GLN A 55 15.99 16.38 4.06
N ASN A 56 16.43 17.34 4.87
CA ASN A 56 15.52 18.28 5.53
C ASN A 56 14.68 19.03 4.49
N LEU A 57 13.40 19.22 4.77
CA LEU A 57 12.50 19.96 3.89
C LEU A 57 12.86 21.46 3.89
N SER A 58 13.13 21.98 2.69
CA SER A 58 13.42 23.37 2.41
C SER A 58 12.89 23.73 1.02
N ILE A 59 12.87 25.02 0.67
CA ILE A 59 12.47 25.47 -0.68
C ILE A 59 13.30 24.76 -1.78
N ASN A 60 14.58 24.50 -1.51
CA ASN A 60 15.50 23.88 -2.48
C ASN A 60 15.34 22.35 -2.57
N THR A 61 14.85 21.71 -1.51
CA THR A 61 14.75 20.25 -1.39
C THR A 61 13.32 19.74 -1.48
N ALA A 62 12.33 20.62 -1.61
CA ALA A 62 10.91 20.27 -1.74
C ALA A 62 10.59 19.34 -2.93
N ASN A 63 11.47 19.35 -3.94
CA ASN A 63 11.39 18.53 -5.14
C ASN A 63 12.50 17.45 -5.18
N ALA A 64 13.12 17.14 -4.05
CA ALA A 64 14.20 16.15 -3.98
C ALA A 64 13.72 14.73 -4.35
N ASP A 65 12.43 14.46 -4.32
CA ASP A 65 11.85 13.21 -4.79
C ASP A 65 11.53 13.21 -6.30
N ASN A 66 11.67 14.35 -7.01
CA ASN A 66 11.51 14.37 -8.46
C ASN A 66 12.54 13.46 -9.14
N GLY A 67 12.05 12.53 -9.96
CA GLY A 67 12.87 11.52 -10.63
C GLY A 67 13.09 10.24 -9.81
N LEU A 68 12.37 10.04 -8.70
CA LEU A 68 12.22 8.71 -8.13
C LEU A 68 11.50 7.77 -9.12
N PRO A 69 11.83 6.47 -9.10
CA PRO A 69 11.17 5.50 -9.97
C PRO A 69 9.66 5.44 -9.72
N SER A 70 8.90 5.09 -10.74
CA SER A 70 7.48 4.70 -10.59
C SER A 70 7.35 3.46 -9.69
N HIS A 71 6.18 3.22 -9.10
CA HIS A 71 5.94 1.99 -8.33
C HIS A 71 6.19 0.71 -9.15
N VAL A 72 5.99 0.76 -10.47
CA VAL A 72 6.30 -0.36 -11.38
C VAL A 72 7.80 -0.64 -11.41
N GLU A 73 8.61 0.40 -11.54
CA GLU A 73 10.07 0.30 -11.53
C GLU A 73 10.61 -0.03 -10.15
N MET A 74 10.01 0.49 -9.08
CA MET A 74 10.33 0.14 -7.70
C MET A 74 10.15 -1.35 -7.46
N ILE A 75 9.02 -1.93 -7.86
CA ILE A 75 8.75 -3.37 -7.75
C ILE A 75 9.78 -4.19 -8.54
N LYS A 76 10.13 -3.76 -9.75
CA LYS A 76 11.21 -4.41 -10.53
C LYS A 76 12.57 -4.34 -9.82
N GLN A 77 12.88 -3.23 -9.14
CA GLN A 77 14.16 -3.03 -8.48
C GLN A 77 14.33 -3.82 -7.18
N ILE A 78 13.21 -4.22 -6.53
CA ILE A 78 13.21 -5.07 -5.33
C ILE A 78 13.09 -6.57 -5.67
N ASP A 79 12.81 -6.92 -6.92
CA ASP A 79 12.74 -8.32 -7.34
C ASP A 79 14.11 -9.01 -7.16
N GLY A 80 14.09 -10.20 -6.57
CA GLY A 80 15.29 -10.92 -6.14
C GLY A 80 16.09 -10.28 -4.99
N LYS A 81 15.66 -9.13 -4.44
CA LYS A 81 16.33 -8.45 -3.31
C LYS A 81 15.49 -8.46 -2.06
N ALA A 82 14.23 -8.01 -2.14
CA ALA A 82 13.29 -8.06 -1.04
C ALA A 82 12.76 -9.48 -0.82
N PRO A 83 12.16 -9.78 0.36
CA PRO A 83 11.47 -11.05 0.58
C PRO A 83 10.48 -11.36 -0.54
N ALA A 84 10.57 -12.55 -1.12
CA ALA A 84 9.79 -12.95 -2.30
C ALA A 84 8.28 -12.75 -2.11
N GLU A 85 7.78 -13.03 -0.91
CA GLU A 85 6.38 -12.82 -0.52
C GLU A 85 5.96 -11.34 -0.64
N ALA A 86 6.80 -10.41 -0.17
CA ALA A 86 6.52 -8.99 -0.23
C ALA A 86 6.49 -8.49 -1.68
N THR A 87 7.47 -8.90 -2.50
CA THR A 87 7.51 -8.57 -3.93
C THR A 87 6.29 -9.12 -4.66
N ARG A 88 5.89 -10.37 -4.37
CA ARG A 88 4.70 -10.98 -4.97
C ARG A 88 3.43 -10.22 -4.59
N MET A 89 3.22 -9.95 -3.29
CA MET A 89 2.06 -9.19 -2.82
C MET A 89 1.98 -7.81 -3.49
N LEU A 90 3.08 -7.05 -3.53
CA LEU A 90 3.08 -5.73 -4.18
C LEU A 90 2.80 -5.83 -5.70
N THR A 91 3.29 -6.88 -6.36
CA THR A 91 3.01 -7.14 -7.78
C THR A 91 1.54 -7.44 -8.01
N GLU A 92 0.95 -8.34 -7.22
CA GLU A 92 -0.47 -8.68 -7.30
C GLU A 92 -1.37 -7.47 -7.00
N PHE A 93 -1.03 -6.70 -5.96
CA PHE A 93 -1.74 -5.47 -5.61
C PHE A 93 -1.71 -4.45 -6.74
N ARG A 94 -0.55 -4.23 -7.37
CA ARG A 94 -0.45 -3.36 -8.54
C ARG A 94 -1.44 -3.79 -9.62
N ASP A 95 -1.47 -5.07 -9.97
CA ASP A 95 -2.29 -5.57 -11.08
C ASP A 95 -3.79 -5.44 -10.81
N VAL A 96 -4.22 -5.61 -9.56
CA VAL A 96 -5.61 -5.42 -9.12
C VAL A 96 -5.96 -3.93 -9.03
N THR A 97 -5.11 -3.15 -8.36
CA THR A 97 -5.35 -1.74 -8.03
C THR A 97 -5.25 -0.83 -9.26
N TRP A 98 -4.34 -1.13 -10.20
CA TRP A 98 -4.16 -0.35 -11.43
C TRP A 98 -5.41 -0.37 -12.33
N LYS A 99 -6.04 -1.55 -12.46
CA LYS A 99 -7.29 -1.73 -13.22
C LYS A 99 -8.47 -1.05 -12.54
N ALA A 100 -8.58 -1.16 -11.21
CA ALA A 100 -9.68 -0.58 -10.45
C ALA A 100 -9.57 0.95 -10.29
N SER A 101 -8.39 1.46 -9.95
CA SER A 101 -8.19 2.88 -9.59
C SER A 101 -8.42 3.82 -10.78
N SER A 102 -8.07 3.39 -11.99
CA SER A 102 -8.30 4.19 -13.20
C SER A 102 -9.79 4.41 -13.48
N SER A 103 -10.66 3.48 -13.06
CA SER A 103 -12.09 3.52 -13.34
C SER A 103 -12.91 4.16 -12.20
N TYR A 104 -12.55 3.93 -10.94
CA TYR A 104 -13.42 4.31 -9.80
C TYR A 104 -13.05 5.63 -9.10
N VAL A 105 -11.88 6.18 -9.38
CA VAL A 105 -11.33 7.33 -8.64
C VAL A 105 -11.46 8.63 -9.43
N HIS A 106 -11.31 8.57 -10.74
CA HIS A 106 -11.52 9.72 -11.62
C HIS A 106 -13.01 9.91 -11.91
N GLY A 107 -13.45 11.15 -12.12
CA GLY A 107 -14.84 11.53 -12.42
C GLY A 107 -15.43 10.97 -13.73
N GLY A 108 -14.91 9.84 -14.22
CA GLY A 108 -15.50 9.07 -15.31
C GLY A 108 -16.80 8.38 -14.88
N ILE A 109 -17.42 7.71 -15.86
CA ILE A 109 -18.76 7.13 -15.75
C ILE A 109 -18.92 6.22 -14.52
N HIS A 110 -17.92 5.41 -14.19
CA HIS A 110 -17.97 4.53 -13.03
C HIS A 110 -18.00 5.30 -11.71
N ALA A 111 -17.15 6.31 -11.50
CA ALA A 111 -17.20 7.10 -10.26
C ALA A 111 -18.51 7.88 -10.15
N MET A 112 -18.97 8.53 -11.22
CA MET A 112 -20.22 9.29 -11.20
C MET A 112 -21.45 8.40 -10.92
N LYS A 113 -21.58 7.28 -11.64
CA LYS A 113 -22.70 6.35 -11.42
C LYS A 113 -22.64 5.74 -10.02
N ARG A 114 -21.48 5.34 -9.53
CA ARG A 114 -21.35 4.75 -8.19
C ARG A 114 -21.57 5.74 -7.07
N HIS A 115 -21.23 7.02 -7.27
CA HIS A 115 -21.56 8.07 -6.32
C HIS A 115 -23.09 8.30 -6.23
N GLY A 116 -23.81 8.20 -7.36
CA GLY A 116 -25.27 8.36 -7.38
C GLY A 116 -26.07 7.11 -6.99
N GLU A 117 -25.60 5.92 -7.37
CA GLU A 117 -26.33 4.64 -7.24
C GLU A 117 -25.79 3.75 -6.10
N GLY A 118 -24.65 4.12 -5.50
CA GLY A 118 -23.95 3.33 -4.50
C GLY A 118 -22.92 2.34 -5.08
N TYR A 119 -22.06 1.85 -4.19
CA TYR A 119 -21.02 0.87 -4.50
C TYR A 119 -21.49 -0.56 -4.16
N PRO A 120 -21.19 -1.58 -5.00
CA PRO A 120 -21.47 -2.97 -4.65
C PRO A 120 -20.76 -3.36 -3.36
N LEU A 121 -21.47 -4.02 -2.43
CA LEU A 121 -20.89 -4.42 -1.15
C LEU A 121 -19.65 -5.32 -1.32
N GLN A 122 -19.67 -6.22 -2.30
CA GLN A 122 -18.52 -7.08 -2.60
C GLN A 122 -17.28 -6.29 -3.02
N LEU A 123 -17.46 -5.15 -3.70
CA LEU A 123 -16.34 -4.27 -4.06
C LEU A 123 -15.78 -3.58 -2.82
N LEU A 124 -16.65 -3.04 -1.95
CA LEU A 124 -16.21 -2.38 -0.72
C LEU A 124 -15.48 -3.36 0.22
N GLU A 125 -16.01 -4.57 0.36
CA GLU A 125 -15.36 -5.65 1.11
C GLU A 125 -13.98 -5.98 0.54
N GLN A 126 -13.86 -6.13 -0.79
CA GLN A 126 -12.57 -6.39 -1.43
C GLN A 126 -11.55 -5.27 -1.18
N ILE A 127 -11.99 -4.00 -1.20
CA ILE A 127 -11.14 -2.84 -0.92
C ILE A 127 -10.66 -2.87 0.54
N LEU A 128 -11.52 -3.21 1.49
CA LEU A 128 -11.15 -3.34 2.91
C LEU A 128 -10.16 -4.48 3.14
N VAL A 129 -10.44 -5.67 2.59
CA VAL A 129 -9.55 -6.84 2.67
C VAL A 129 -8.18 -6.52 2.06
N ASN A 130 -8.17 -5.83 0.93
CA ASN A 130 -6.94 -5.34 0.30
C ASN A 130 -6.19 -4.34 1.19
N SER A 131 -6.89 -3.36 1.77
CA SER A 131 -6.27 -2.41 2.71
C SER A 131 -5.65 -3.12 3.92
N ASN A 132 -6.32 -4.13 4.48
CA ASN A 132 -5.80 -4.94 5.59
C ASN A 132 -4.53 -5.69 5.21
N GLY A 133 -4.46 -6.23 3.98
CA GLY A 133 -3.25 -6.87 3.47
C GLY A 133 -2.04 -5.94 3.42
N LEU A 134 -2.24 -4.68 3.00
CA LEU A 134 -1.20 -3.66 2.99
C LEU A 134 -0.82 -3.20 4.41
N VAL A 135 -1.76 -3.16 5.36
CA VAL A 135 -1.45 -2.92 6.79
C VAL A 135 -0.58 -4.05 7.33
N MET A 136 -0.95 -5.31 7.06
CA MET A 136 -0.17 -6.47 7.51
C MET A 136 1.24 -6.47 6.92
N LEU A 137 1.38 -6.17 5.63
CA LEU A 137 2.69 -6.08 4.99
C LEU A 137 3.51 -4.90 5.55
N SER A 138 2.88 -3.77 5.89
CA SER A 138 3.54 -2.66 6.60
C SER A 138 4.07 -3.12 7.97
N ALA A 139 3.27 -3.87 8.74
CA ALA A 139 3.67 -4.36 10.05
C ALA A 139 4.83 -5.36 9.96
N VAL A 140 4.80 -6.29 9.00
CA VAL A 140 5.90 -7.23 8.74
C VAL A 140 7.17 -6.47 8.32
N HIS A 141 7.04 -5.46 7.45
CA HIS A 141 8.17 -4.65 7.01
C HIS A 141 8.82 -3.88 8.17
N LEU A 142 8.02 -3.22 9.02
CA LEU A 142 8.50 -2.54 10.22
C LEU A 142 9.17 -3.52 11.20
N ALA A 143 8.55 -4.67 11.47
CA ALA A 143 9.13 -5.70 12.33
C ALA A 143 10.48 -6.21 11.78
N THR A 144 10.59 -6.40 10.46
CA THR A 144 11.83 -6.81 9.80
C THR A 144 12.95 -5.79 10.06
N MET A 145 12.65 -4.49 9.99
CA MET A 145 13.63 -3.43 10.24
C MET A 145 14.16 -3.40 11.68
N THR A 146 13.43 -3.97 12.65
CA THR A 146 13.91 -4.05 14.03
C THR A 146 15.03 -5.08 14.24
N GLY A 147 15.16 -6.05 13.33
CA GLY A 147 16.04 -7.22 13.52
C GLY A 147 15.66 -8.11 14.72
N ASN A 148 14.50 -7.89 15.35
CA ASN A 148 14.09 -8.61 16.55
C ASN A 148 13.08 -9.71 16.22
N MET A 149 13.49 -10.96 16.43
CA MET A 149 12.66 -12.14 16.15
C MET A 149 11.39 -12.20 17.01
N HIS A 150 11.40 -11.67 18.23
CA HIS A 150 10.20 -11.61 19.07
C HIS A 150 9.13 -10.72 18.46
N VAL A 151 9.52 -9.55 17.94
CA VAL A 151 8.60 -8.64 17.25
C VAL A 151 8.02 -9.31 16.00
N LEU A 152 8.85 -10.00 15.22
CA LEU A 152 8.39 -10.72 14.02
C LEU A 152 7.41 -11.85 14.36
N ASN A 153 7.67 -12.60 15.44
CA ASN A 153 6.77 -13.65 15.93
C ASN A 153 5.43 -13.08 16.40
N ASP A 154 5.44 -11.92 17.05
CA ASP A 154 4.23 -11.23 17.48
C ASP A 154 3.38 -10.78 16.29
N ILE A 155 4.00 -10.20 15.26
CA ILE A 155 3.30 -9.85 14.00
C ILE A 155 2.75 -11.11 13.31
N THR A 156 3.49 -12.21 13.32
CA THR A 156 3.05 -13.49 12.73
C THR A 156 1.79 -14.01 13.44
N ARG A 157 1.75 -13.95 14.77
CA ARG A 157 0.58 -14.33 15.58
C ARG A 157 -0.63 -13.42 15.31
N ILE A 158 -0.41 -12.11 15.16
CA ILE A 158 -1.48 -11.17 14.77
C ILE A 158 -2.01 -11.53 13.37
N ARG A 159 -1.13 -11.78 12.39
CA ARG A 159 -1.52 -12.21 11.05
C ARG A 159 -2.39 -13.45 11.07
N ASP A 160 -2.01 -14.46 11.85
CA ASP A 160 -2.75 -15.71 11.92
C ASP A 160 -4.10 -15.54 12.62
N THR A 161 -4.16 -14.70 13.65
CA THR A 161 -5.41 -14.35 14.36
C THR A 161 -6.42 -13.66 13.44
N TYR A 162 -5.96 -12.76 12.57
CA TYR A 162 -6.82 -11.97 11.68
C TYR A 162 -6.82 -12.48 10.22
N ARG A 163 -6.40 -13.73 9.99
CA ARG A 163 -6.26 -14.30 8.64
C ARG A 163 -7.53 -14.24 7.80
N ASN A 164 -8.70 -14.31 8.44
CA ASN A 164 -10.01 -14.29 7.79
C ASN A 164 -10.35 -12.95 7.12
N ILE A 165 -9.70 -11.85 7.53
CA ILE A 165 -9.92 -10.49 6.97
C ILE A 165 -8.74 -10.00 6.13
N LEU A 166 -7.78 -10.90 5.83
CA LEU A 166 -6.65 -10.64 4.95
C LEU A 166 -6.90 -11.20 3.54
N PRO A 167 -6.23 -10.68 2.51
CA PRO A 167 -6.32 -11.22 1.16
C PRO A 167 -5.97 -12.71 1.17
N LYS A 168 -6.80 -13.53 0.52
CA LYS A 168 -6.48 -14.93 0.31
C LYS A 168 -5.29 -15.00 -0.63
N LEU A 169 -4.21 -15.63 -0.17
CA LEU A 169 -3.05 -15.90 -1.02
C LEU A 169 -3.49 -16.91 -2.09
N ASN A 170 -3.45 -16.50 -3.35
CA ASN A 170 -3.60 -17.44 -4.45
C ASN A 170 -2.28 -18.21 -4.57
N PHE A 171 -2.20 -19.36 -3.93
CA PHE A 171 -1.13 -20.32 -4.23
C PHE A 171 -1.39 -20.84 -5.65
N LYS A 172 -0.67 -20.30 -6.63
CA LYS A 172 -0.54 -20.92 -7.95
C LYS A 172 0.64 -21.85 -7.95
#